data_AF-A0A6I1KJE0-F1
#
_entry.id   AF-A0A6I1KJE0-F1
#
_cell.length_a   1.000
_cell.length_b   1.000
_cell.length_c   1.000
_cell.angle_alpha   90.00
_cell.angle_beta   90.00
_cell.angle_gamma   90.00
#
_symmetry.space_group_name_H-M   'P 1'
#
loop_
_entity.id
_entity.type
_entity.pdbx_description
1 polymer ?
#
loop_
_entity_poly.entity_id
_entity_poly.type
_entity_poly.pdbx_seq_one_letter_code
_entity_poly.pdbx_strand_id
1 'polypeptide(L)'
;MVEFHGDLPYPVEYKSGRHRAGHHEVLQLLAQAVCLEEMFNVKVEKGALYWHGSRERKEIAFTEAMRLHLGEVVGAVHEMIASNHVPPPVNDKRCKDCSLKESCLPHVVGEKGRSRKAEKALFESS
;
A
#
# COMPACT_ATOMS: atom_id res chain seq x y z
N MET A 1 -10.29 4.23 12.08
CA MET A 1 -11.36 4.73 12.97
C MET A 1 -12.49 5.27 12.10
N VAL A 2 -13.73 5.31 12.60
CA VAL A 2 -14.85 5.93 11.89
C VAL A 2 -15.54 6.89 12.85
N GLU A 3 -15.58 8.16 12.47
CA GLU A 3 -16.43 9.18 13.10
C GLU A 3 -17.79 9.18 12.40
N PHE A 4 -18.84 9.66 13.06
CA PHE A 4 -20.16 9.82 12.45
C PHE A 4 -20.58 11.28 12.59
N HIS A 5 -20.86 11.93 11.46
CA HIS A 5 -21.35 13.30 11.40
C HIS A 5 -22.87 13.26 11.14
N GLY A 6 -23.64 13.06 12.22
CA GLY A 6 -25.02 12.59 12.09
C GLY A 6 -25.02 11.13 11.62
N ASP A 7 -25.78 10.83 10.56
CA ASP A 7 -25.84 9.48 9.98
C ASP A 7 -24.78 9.22 8.91
N LEU A 8 -23.95 10.22 8.58
CA LEU A 8 -22.90 10.09 7.56
C LEU A 8 -21.59 9.60 8.20
N PRO A 9 -21.05 8.45 7.76
CA PRO A 9 -19.76 7.98 8.25
C PRO A 9 -18.63 8.84 7.69
N TYR A 10 -17.64 9.12 8.54
CA TYR A 10 -16.45 9.91 8.24
C TYR A 10 -15.21 9.07 8.62
N PRO A 11 -14.53 8.44 7.65
CA PRO A 11 -13.39 7.60 7.96
C PRO A 11 -12.20 8.47 8.39
N VAL A 12 -11.53 8.01 9.46
CA VAL A 12 -10.28 8.61 9.93
C VAL A 12 -9.22 7.52 10.01
N GLU A 13 -8.19 7.67 9.18
CA GLU A 13 -7.07 6.76 9.09
C GLU A 13 -5.94 7.25 10.01
N TYR A 14 -5.61 6.41 10.99
CA TYR A 14 -4.67 6.75 12.06
C TYR A 14 -3.29 6.18 11.76
N LYS A 15 -2.28 7.05 11.82
CA LYS A 15 -0.88 6.69 11.68
C LYS A 15 -0.11 7.03 12.94
N SER A 16 0.60 6.05 13.49
CA SER A 16 1.42 6.24 14.70
C SER A 16 2.66 7.10 14.44
N GLY A 17 3.17 7.10 13.21
CA GLY A 17 4.32 7.92 12.81
C GLY A 17 4.00 9.40 12.62
N ARG A 18 5.04 10.20 12.36
CA ARG A 18 4.90 11.57 11.82
C ARG A 18 4.48 11.50 10.36
N HIS A 19 3.83 12.56 9.86
CA HIS A 19 3.53 12.73 8.45
C HIS A 19 4.76 12.46 7.56
N ARG A 20 4.57 11.68 6.51
CA ARG A 20 5.58 11.38 5.48
C ARG A 20 4.93 11.58 4.12
N ALA A 21 5.69 12.07 3.15
CA ALA A 21 5.20 12.18 1.79
C ALA A 21 4.89 10.78 1.22
N GLY A 22 3.64 10.56 0.79
CA GLY A 22 3.20 9.29 0.22
C GLY A 22 1.71 9.30 -0.13
N HIS A 23 1.34 8.57 -1.18
CA HIS A 23 -0.05 8.49 -1.67
C HIS A 23 -0.82 7.28 -1.14
N HIS A 24 -0.13 6.29 -0.58
CA HIS A 24 -0.74 5.03 -0.15
C HIS A 24 -1.72 5.20 1.02
N GLU A 25 -1.46 6.13 1.94
CA GLU A 25 -2.34 6.39 3.09
C GLU A 25 -3.68 6.98 2.63
N VAL A 26 -3.65 7.83 1.61
CA VAL A 26 -4.84 8.39 0.96
C VAL A 26 -5.65 7.29 0.29
N LEU A 27 -4.98 6.36 -0.41
CA LEU A 27 -5.66 5.24 -1.09
C LEU A 27 -6.30 4.28 -0.08
N GLN A 28 -5.63 4.01 1.05
CA GLN A 28 -6.18 3.22 2.16
C GLN A 28 -7.44 3.87 2.76
N LEU A 29 -7.36 5.18 3.02
CA LEU A 29 -8.49 5.95 3.52
C LEU A 29 -9.68 5.93 2.55
N LEU A 30 -9.43 6.06 1.25
CA LEU A 30 -10.48 5.97 0.23
C LEU A 30 -11.08 4.56 0.13
N ALA A 31 -10.26 3.51 0.21
CA ALA A 31 -10.76 2.13 0.23
C ALA A 31 -11.70 1.90 1.42
N GLN A 32 -11.34 2.41 2.60
CA GLN A 32 -12.21 2.38 3.77
C GLN A 32 -13.52 3.14 3.53
N ALA A 33 -13.46 4.31 2.88
CA ALA A 33 -14.65 5.09 2.53
C ALA A 33 -15.60 4.30 1.63
N VAL A 34 -15.10 3.64 0.57
CA VAL A 34 -15.90 2.79 -0.32
C VAL A 34 -16.59 1.65 0.44
N CYS A 35 -15.88 0.98 1.35
CA CYS A 35 -16.51 -0.05 2.19
C CYS A 35 -17.66 0.54 3.04
N LEU A 36 -17.51 1.74 3.58
CA LEU A 36 -18.57 2.41 4.34
C LEU A 36 -19.75 2.82 3.46
N GLU A 37 -19.49 3.28 2.23
CA GLU A 37 -20.53 3.59 1.26
C GLU A 37 -21.39 2.35 0.96
N GLU A 38 -20.76 1.20 0.73
CA GLU A 38 -21.44 -0.08 0.50
C GLU A 38 -22.23 -0.56 1.74
N MET A 39 -21.64 -0.46 2.93
CA MET A 39 -22.24 -0.92 4.18
C MET A 39 -23.48 -0.10 4.58
N PHE A 40 -23.44 1.22 4.38
CA PHE A 40 -24.46 2.15 4.85
C PHE A 40 -25.36 2.69 3.73
N ASN A 41 -25.08 2.34 2.47
CA ASN A 41 -25.78 2.85 1.29
C ASN A 41 -25.85 4.38 1.24
N VAL A 42 -24.71 5.02 1.51
CA VAL A 42 -24.51 6.48 1.51
C VAL A 42 -23.29 6.83 0.68
N LYS A 43 -23.17 8.11 0.29
CA LYS A 43 -21.94 8.61 -0.35
C LYS A 43 -21.04 9.27 0.68
N VAL A 44 -19.76 8.90 0.69
CA VAL A 44 -18.72 9.47 1.55
C VAL A 44 -17.80 10.29 0.67
N GLU A 45 -17.88 11.62 0.76
CA GLU A 45 -17.13 12.51 -0.14
C GLU A 45 -15.73 12.85 0.37
N LYS A 46 -15.45 12.59 1.65
CA LYS A 46 -14.18 12.94 2.30
C LYS A 46 -13.93 12.15 3.57
N GLY A 47 -12.69 12.15 4.02
CA GLY A 47 -12.24 11.61 5.30
C GLY A 47 -11.01 12.35 5.80
N ALA A 48 -10.37 11.85 6.86
CA ALA A 48 -9.15 12.44 7.39
C ALA A 48 -8.01 11.44 7.59
N LEU A 49 -6.80 11.92 7.35
CA LEU A 49 -5.57 11.31 7.84
C LEU A 49 -5.20 11.97 9.17
N TYR A 50 -4.86 11.17 10.17
CA TYR A 50 -4.37 11.66 11.46
C TYR A 50 -3.02 11.02 11.82
N TRP A 51 -1.99 11.85 11.97
CA TRP A 51 -0.66 11.40 12.39
C TRP A 51 -0.43 11.72 13.86
N HIS A 52 -0.40 10.70 14.71
CA HIS A 52 -0.23 10.89 16.15
C HIS A 52 1.13 11.51 16.49
N GLY A 53 2.19 11.14 15.77
CA GLY A 53 3.54 11.64 16.01
C GLY A 53 3.71 13.15 15.74
N SER A 54 2.92 13.73 14.84
CA SER A 54 2.88 15.19 14.59
C SER A 54 1.63 15.87 15.13
N ARG A 55 0.66 15.12 15.66
CA ARG A 55 -0.68 15.58 16.07
C ARG A 55 -1.41 16.35 14.96
N GLU A 56 -1.16 15.96 13.72
CA GLU A 56 -1.68 16.64 12.54
C GLU A 56 -2.88 15.88 11.99
N ARG A 57 -3.96 16.60 11.68
CA ARG A 57 -5.14 16.08 10.98
C ARG A 57 -5.23 16.75 9.62
N LYS A 58 -5.33 15.95 8.56
CA LYS A 58 -5.52 16.45 7.19
C LYS A 58 -6.77 15.85 6.59
N GLU A 59 -7.73 16.70 6.25
CA GLU A 59 -8.90 16.29 5.49
C GLU A 59 -8.54 16.06 4.03
N ILE A 60 -9.10 14.99 3.46
CA ILE A 60 -8.90 14.57 2.08
C ILE A 60 -10.28 14.46 1.44
N ALA A 61 -10.52 15.27 0.41
CA ALA A 61 -11.68 15.11 -0.46
C ALA A 61 -11.43 13.98 -1.47
N PHE A 62 -12.40 13.11 -1.65
CA PHE A 62 -12.31 11.97 -2.54
C PHE A 62 -12.77 12.34 -3.94
N THR A 63 -11.80 12.52 -4.84
CA THR A 63 -12.09 12.85 -6.24
C THR A 63 -12.39 11.60 -7.05
N GLU A 64 -13.06 11.77 -8.19
CA GLU A 64 -13.34 10.68 -9.11
C GLU A 64 -12.07 10.02 -9.64
N ALA A 65 -11.02 10.81 -9.95
CA ALA A 65 -9.73 10.29 -10.37
C ALA A 65 -9.10 9.35 -9.33
N MET A 66 -9.28 9.64 -8.04
CA MET A 66 -8.79 8.76 -6.96
C MET A 66 -9.60 7.46 -6.88
N ARG A 67 -10.91 7.52 -7.14
CA ARG A 67 -11.79 6.34 -7.16
C ARG A 67 -11.46 5.42 -8.33
N LEU A 68 -11.21 5.99 -9.51
CA LEU A 68 -10.72 5.24 -10.67
C LEU A 68 -9.39 4.55 -10.35
N HIS A 69 -8.44 5.30 -9.78
CA HIS A 69 -7.14 4.74 -9.40
C HIS A 69 -7.27 3.63 -8.33
N LEU A 70 -8.17 3.79 -7.36
CA LEU A 70 -8.47 2.73 -6.39
C LEU A 70 -8.99 1.48 -7.10
N GLY A 71 -9.91 1.63 -8.05
CA GLY A 71 -10.43 0.52 -8.85
C GLY A 71 -9.33 -0.22 -9.62
N GLU A 72 -8.41 0.50 -10.26
CA GLU A 72 -7.24 -0.08 -10.93
C GLU A 72 -6.36 -0.89 -9.97
N VAL A 73 -6.03 -0.31 -8.81
CA VAL A 73 -5.18 -0.96 -7.80
C VAL A 73 -5.84 -2.20 -7.22
N VAL A 74 -7.13 -2.12 -6.87
CA VAL A 74 -7.89 -3.27 -6.35
C VAL A 74 -7.96 -4.38 -7.41
N GLY A 75 -8.22 -4.03 -8.67
CA GLY A 75 -8.22 -4.98 -9.79
C GLY A 75 -6.88 -5.70 -9.94
N ALA A 76 -5.77 -4.96 -9.95
CA ALA A 76 -4.44 -5.53 -10.05
C ALA A 76 -4.10 -6.44 -8.86
N VAL A 77 -4.52 -6.08 -7.64
CA VAL A 77 -4.32 -6.93 -6.46
C VAL A 77 -5.14 -8.22 -6.54
N HIS A 78 -6.40 -8.15 -6.99
CA HIS A 78 -7.22 -9.35 -7.21
C HIS A 78 -6.62 -10.28 -8.27
N GLU A 79 -6.12 -9.74 -9.38
CA GLU A 79 -5.44 -10.52 -10.42
C GLU A 79 -4.17 -11.21 -9.89
N MET A 80 -3.37 -10.50 -9.10
CA MET A 80 -2.16 -11.03 -8.45
C MET A 80 -2.49 -12.23 -7.54
N ILE A 81 -3.58 -12.12 -6.77
CA ILE A 81 -4.07 -13.20 -5.90
C ILE A 81 -4.58 -14.38 -6.74
N ALA A 82 -5.42 -14.12 -7.74
CA ALA A 82 -6.02 -15.16 -8.57
C ALA A 82 -4.98 -15.95 -9.38
N SER A 83 -3.93 -15.27 -9.85
CA SER A 83 -2.83 -15.88 -10.62
C SER A 83 -1.77 -16.56 -9.74
N ASN A 84 -1.79 -16.35 -8.41
CA ASN A 84 -0.70 -16.70 -7.49
C ASN A 84 0.68 -16.19 -7.97
N HIS A 85 0.71 -15.08 -8.71
CA HIS A 85 1.91 -14.51 -9.27
C HIS A 85 2.17 -13.13 -8.70
N VAL A 86 3.22 -12.99 -7.88
CA VAL A 86 3.65 -11.70 -7.34
C VAL A 86 4.68 -11.01 -8.26
N PRO A 87 4.69 -9.67 -8.32
CA PRO A 87 5.67 -8.95 -9.11
C PRO A 87 7.10 -9.22 -8.60
N PRO A 88 8.12 -9.13 -9.49
CA PRO A 88 9.50 -9.35 -9.10
C PRO A 88 9.95 -8.34 -8.03
N PRO A 89 10.88 -8.74 -7.15
CA PRO A 89 11.41 -7.85 -6.12
C PRO A 89 12.07 -6.62 -6.74
N VAL A 90 11.74 -5.46 -6.17
CA VAL A 90 12.27 -4.15 -6.61
C VAL A 90 13.68 -3.86 -6.09
N ASN A 91 14.11 -4.55 -5.02
CA ASN A 91 15.41 -4.40 -4.36
C ASN A 91 15.81 -2.93 -4.06
N ASP A 92 14.86 -2.12 -3.57
CA ASP A 92 15.10 -0.72 -3.21
C ASP A 92 14.90 -0.47 -1.70
N LYS A 93 14.80 0.81 -1.31
CA LYS A 93 14.61 1.21 0.10
C LYS A 93 13.40 0.57 0.77
N ARG A 94 12.37 0.16 0.01
CA ARG A 94 11.19 -0.54 0.53
C ARG A 94 11.52 -1.94 1.05
N CYS A 95 12.56 -2.58 0.52
CA CYS A 95 12.99 -3.92 0.93
C CYS A 95 13.77 -3.94 2.25
N LYS A 96 14.32 -2.81 2.70
CA LYS A 96 15.21 -2.75 3.87
C LYS A 96 14.53 -3.27 5.14
N ASP A 97 13.31 -2.81 5.38
CA ASP A 97 12.49 -3.10 6.58
C ASP A 97 11.28 -4.00 6.24
N CYS A 98 11.31 -4.68 5.09
CA CYS A 98 10.22 -5.54 4.65
C CYS A 98 10.22 -6.86 5.45
N SER A 99 9.08 -7.24 6.01
CA SER A 99 8.91 -8.52 6.72
C SER A 99 9.14 -9.75 5.83
N LEU A 100 8.98 -9.60 4.50
CA LEU A 100 9.19 -10.66 3.52
C LEU A 100 10.63 -10.71 2.99
N LYS A 101 11.56 -9.89 3.50
CA LYS A 101 12.90 -9.77 2.92
C LYS A 101 13.66 -11.10 2.87
N GLU A 102 13.57 -11.91 3.92
CA GLU A 102 14.30 -13.18 4.03
C GLU A 102 13.71 -14.27 3.14
N SER A 103 12.40 -14.27 2.89
CA SER A 103 11.77 -15.20 1.95
C SER A 103 11.87 -14.74 0.49
N CYS A 104 11.88 -13.42 0.27
CA CYS A 104 11.94 -12.80 -1.04
C CYS A 104 13.38 -12.73 -1.60
N LEU A 105 14.38 -12.61 -0.73
CA LEU A 105 15.81 -12.48 -1.05
C LEU A 105 16.07 -11.46 -2.20
N PRO A 106 15.63 -10.20 -2.05
CA PRO A 106 15.57 -9.25 -3.17
C PRO A 106 16.94 -8.94 -3.78
N HIS A 107 18.02 -9.03 -3.01
CA HIS A 107 19.39 -8.83 -3.48
C HIS A 107 19.91 -9.99 -4.36
N VAL A 108 19.34 -11.20 -4.21
CA VAL A 108 19.67 -12.38 -5.02
C VAL A 108 18.78 -12.46 -6.25
N VAL A 109 17.48 -12.25 -6.05
CA VAL A 109 16.46 -12.42 -7.10
C VAL A 109 16.34 -11.19 -8.00
N GLY A 110 16.51 -9.99 -7.43
CA GLY A 110 16.44 -8.71 -8.15
C GLY A 110 17.71 -8.37 -8.93
N GLU A 111 18.87 -8.93 -8.58
CA GLU A 111 20.15 -8.71 -9.26
C GLU A 111 20.64 -9.98 -9.98
N LYS A 112 19.79 -10.60 -10.82
CA LYS A 112 20.04 -11.89 -11.50
C LYS A 112 21.44 -12.01 -12.15
N GLY A 113 22.02 -10.91 -12.64
CA GLY A 113 23.35 -10.88 -13.25
C GLY A 113 24.52 -11.07 -12.26
N ARG A 114 24.40 -10.61 -11.01
CA ARG A 114 25.42 -10.81 -9.97
C ARG A 114 25.34 -12.21 -9.39
N SER A 115 24.14 -12.74 -9.19
CA SER A 115 23.92 -14.10 -8.70
C SER A 115 24.55 -15.14 -9.64
N ARG A 116 24.32 -15.02 -10.95
CA ARG A 116 24.94 -15.90 -11.95
C ARG A 116 26.48 -15.86 -11.96
N LYS A 117 27.08 -14.67 -11.73
CA LYS A 117 28.54 -14.54 -11.65
C LYS A 117 29.12 -15.23 -10.41
N ALA A 118 28.43 -15.10 -9.27
CA ALA A 118 28.83 -15.73 -8.02
C ALA A 118 28.72 -17.26 -8.08
N GLU A 119 27.62 -17.78 -8.64
CA GLU A 119 27.45 -19.23 -8.90
C GLU A 119 28.59 -19.76 -9.77
N LYS A 120 28.88 -19.07 -10.88
CA LYS A 120 29.95 -19.46 -11.79
C LYS A 120 31.33 -19.50 -11.11
N ALA A 121 31.64 -18.50 -10.27
CA ALA A 121 32.90 -18.47 -9.52
C ALA A 121 33.00 -19.58 -8.44
N LEU A 122 31.89 -19.96 -7.81
CA LEU A 122 31.84 -21.00 -6.78
C LEU A 122 31.92 -22.42 -7.35
N PHE A 123 31.33 -22.66 -8.52
CA PHE A 123 31.23 -24.01 -9.10
C PHE A 123 32.23 -24.29 -10.24
N GLU A 124 32.86 -23.28 -10.85
CA GLU A 124 33.93 -23.47 -11.85
C GLU A 124 35.35 -23.43 -11.22
N SER A 125 35.45 -23.25 -9.90
CA SER A 125 36.72 -23.34 -9.14
C SER A 125 36.92 -24.67 -8.40
N SER A 126 36.10 -25.69 -8.70
CA SER A 126 36.22 -27.07 -8.21
C SER A 126 36.62 -28.03 -9.32
#